data_AF-A0A2K3D672-F1
#
_entry.id   AF-A0A2K3D672-F1
#
_cell.length_a   1.000
_cell.length_b   1.000
_cell.length_c   1.000
_cell.angle_alpha   90.00
_cell.angle_beta   90.00
_cell.angle_gamma   90.00
#
_symmetry.space_group_name_H-M   'P 1'
#
loop_
_entity.id
_entity.type
_entity.pdbx_description
1 polymer ?
#
loop_
_entity_poly.entity_id
_entity_poly.type
_entity_poly.pdbx_seq_one_letter_code
_entity_poly.pdbx_strand_id
1 'polypeptide(L)'
;MIGKLQDDEERYKFLARYRNFVGMFEERAFTRMRLLPKYKAALAAGAKPLKKRREALELMSDLANAEKKQNVDVRAETLTQGNLLMRDAWNESVVLKGLALDEYAELRIFKYDTDSHLYQSVSPAQALAELKTSLPLPDPYARYKPLLVKLLELLSGP
;
A
#
# COMPACT_ATOMS: atom_id res chain seq x y z
N MET A 1 36.07 -0.05 -3.17
CA MET A 1 35.16 -1.12 -2.70
C MET A 1 34.33 -0.68 -1.49
N ILE A 2 34.82 0.25 -0.65
CA ILE A 2 34.09 0.84 0.49
C ILE A 2 32.87 1.70 0.07
N GLY A 3 32.97 2.48 -1.01
CA GLY A 3 31.86 3.34 -1.48
C GLY A 3 30.60 2.59 -1.89
N LYS A 4 30.72 1.42 -2.56
CA LYS A 4 29.54 0.61 -2.94
C LYS A 4 28.79 0.03 -1.73
N LEU A 5 29.50 -0.30 -0.65
CA LEU A 5 28.90 -0.83 0.57
C LEU A 5 28.16 0.26 1.36
N GLN A 6 28.70 1.48 1.39
CA GLN A 6 28.03 2.64 1.99
C GLN A 6 26.78 3.04 1.20
N ASP A 7 26.85 3.06 -0.14
CA ASP A 7 25.71 3.36 -1.01
C ASP A 7 24.58 2.33 -0.82
N ASP A 8 24.91 1.04 -0.71
CA ASP A 8 23.92 -0.02 -0.47
C ASP A 8 23.31 0.09 0.94
N GLU A 9 24.10 0.39 1.98
CA GLU A 9 23.60 0.58 3.35
C GLU A 9 22.65 1.79 3.45
N GLU A 10 23.00 2.93 2.85
CA GLU A 10 22.16 4.12 2.79
C GLU A 10 20.87 3.86 2.00
N ARG A 11 20.96 3.11 0.90
CA ARG A 11 19.82 2.62 0.13
C ARG A 11 18.88 1.77 0.98
N TYR A 12 19.38 0.77 1.72
CA TYR A 12 18.55 -0.08 2.57
C TYR A 12 17.88 0.73 3.68
N LYS A 13 18.58 1.72 4.26
CA LYS A 13 18.04 2.62 5.28
C LYS A 13 16.95 3.53 4.71
N PHE A 14 17.15 4.11 3.52
CA PHE A 14 16.15 4.93 2.84
C PHE A 14 14.87 4.13 2.59
N LEU A 15 15.01 2.97 1.95
CA LEU A 15 13.92 2.09 1.60
C LEU A 15 13.10 1.64 2.82
N ALA A 16 13.79 1.20 3.86
CA ALA A 16 13.15 0.79 5.11
C ALA A 16 12.41 1.94 5.81
N ARG A 17 12.97 3.15 5.78
CA ARG A 17 12.39 4.35 6.40
C ARG A 17 11.02 4.65 5.83
N TYR A 18 10.86 4.61 4.51
CA TYR A 18 9.60 5.04 3.89
C TYR A 18 8.57 3.92 3.69
N ARG A 19 8.98 2.65 3.76
CA ARG A 19 8.11 1.46 3.65
C ARG A 19 6.95 1.47 4.65
N ASN A 20 7.23 1.88 5.90
CA ASN A 20 6.25 1.84 6.98
C ASN A 20 5.08 2.80 6.74
N PHE A 21 5.31 3.93 6.08
CA PHE A 21 4.26 4.90 5.75
C PHE A 21 3.23 4.31 4.78
N VAL A 22 3.64 3.44 3.85
CA VAL A 22 2.69 2.70 3.00
C VAL A 22 1.79 1.82 3.86
N GLY A 23 2.35 1.15 4.88
CA GLY A 23 1.58 0.39 5.87
C GLY A 23 0.60 1.24 6.68
N MET A 24 1.03 2.43 7.13
CA MET A 24 0.16 3.38 7.84
C MET A 24 -1.01 3.85 6.97
N PHE A 25 -0.75 4.16 5.71
CA PHE A 25 -1.79 4.54 4.75
C PHE A 25 -2.80 3.41 4.54
N GLU A 26 -2.32 2.20 4.31
CA GLU A 26 -3.18 1.02 4.13
C GLU A 26 -4.05 0.75 5.37
N GLU A 27 -3.57 1.06 6.58
CA GLU A 27 -4.37 0.95 7.79
C GLU A 27 -5.49 2.00 7.80
N ARG A 28 -5.19 3.26 7.46
CA ARG A 28 -6.21 4.33 7.30
C ARG A 28 -7.25 3.97 6.23
N ALA A 29 -6.82 3.41 5.10
CA ALA A 29 -7.70 2.94 4.03
C ALA A 29 -8.55 1.74 4.49
N PHE A 30 -7.97 0.79 5.23
CA PHE A 30 -8.72 -0.34 5.78
C PHE A 30 -9.81 0.11 6.75
N THR A 31 -9.50 1.00 7.70
CA THR A 31 -10.48 1.55 8.64
C THR A 31 -11.62 2.25 7.90
N ARG A 32 -11.31 3.05 6.88
CA ARG A 32 -12.32 3.77 6.09
C ARG A 32 -13.18 2.82 5.24
N MET A 33 -12.58 1.81 4.63
CA MET A 33 -13.28 0.82 3.79
C MET A 33 -14.47 0.19 4.54
N ARG A 34 -14.25 -0.18 5.81
CA ARG A 34 -15.28 -0.82 6.64
C ARG A 34 -16.50 0.05 6.92
N LEU A 35 -16.40 1.36 6.68
CA LEU A 35 -17.50 2.32 6.83
C LEU A 35 -18.28 2.53 5.53
N LEU A 36 -17.76 2.07 4.38
CA LEU A 36 -18.36 2.32 3.08
C LEU A 36 -19.60 1.45 2.84
N PRO A 37 -20.61 1.96 2.11
CA PRO A 37 -21.79 1.17 1.72
C PRO A 37 -21.43 -0.11 0.96
N LYS A 38 -20.43 -0.06 0.08
CA LYS A 38 -19.97 -1.23 -0.69
C LYS A 38 -19.45 -2.36 0.20
N TYR A 39 -18.79 -2.04 1.32
CA TYR A 39 -18.37 -3.07 2.28
C TYR A 39 -19.58 -3.75 2.93
N LYS A 40 -20.62 -2.99 3.29
CA LYS A 40 -21.87 -3.57 3.82
C LYS A 40 -22.58 -4.43 2.78
N ALA A 41 -22.64 -3.97 1.52
CA ALA A 41 -23.21 -4.72 0.41
C ALA A 41 -22.43 -6.01 0.14
N ALA A 42 -21.09 -5.98 0.25
CA ALA A 42 -20.26 -7.17 0.12
C ALA A 42 -20.61 -8.24 1.17
N LEU A 43 -20.80 -7.84 2.43
CA LEU A 43 -21.21 -8.75 3.50
C LEU A 43 -22.61 -9.33 3.26
N ALA A 44 -23.55 -8.50 2.80
CA ALA A 44 -24.89 -8.96 2.42
C ALA A 44 -24.87 -9.95 1.24
N ALA A 45 -23.88 -9.83 0.35
CA ALA A 45 -23.62 -10.75 -0.76
C ALA A 45 -22.77 -11.97 -0.36
N GLY A 46 -22.57 -12.22 0.94
CA GLY A 46 -21.90 -13.42 1.45
C GLY A 46 -20.37 -13.33 1.59
N ALA A 47 -19.77 -12.15 1.40
CA ALA A 47 -18.33 -11.97 1.66
C ALA A 47 -18.01 -12.16 3.15
N LYS A 48 -16.84 -12.74 3.44
CA LYS A 48 -16.37 -12.87 4.82
C LYS A 48 -15.94 -11.50 5.39
N PRO A 49 -16.27 -11.18 6.65
CA PRO A 49 -15.83 -9.93 7.25
C PRO A 49 -14.31 -9.94 7.48
N LEU A 50 -13.65 -8.93 6.91
CA LEU A 50 -12.22 -8.68 7.08
C LEU A 50 -11.96 -7.98 8.42
N LYS A 51 -11.19 -8.61 9.30
CA LYS A 51 -10.87 -8.13 10.66
C LYS A 51 -9.63 -7.25 10.68
N LYS A 52 -8.66 -7.52 9.80
CA LYS A 52 -7.36 -6.85 9.77
C LYS A 52 -7.03 -6.36 8.36
N ARG A 53 -6.27 -5.27 8.26
CA ARG A 53 -5.67 -4.78 7.00
C ARG A 53 -5.03 -5.91 6.20
N ARG A 54 -4.28 -6.78 6.87
CA ARG A 54 -3.61 -7.92 6.23
C ARG A 54 -4.58 -8.80 5.42
N GLU A 55 -5.74 -9.12 5.98
CA GLU A 55 -6.75 -9.97 5.33
C GLU A 55 -7.33 -9.29 4.08
N ALA A 56 -7.51 -7.95 4.12
CA ALA A 56 -7.93 -7.19 2.94
C ALA A 56 -6.89 -7.28 1.82
N LEU A 57 -5.62 -7.13 2.15
CA LEU A 57 -4.52 -7.18 1.18
C LEU A 57 -4.29 -8.59 0.62
N GLU A 58 -4.50 -9.63 1.44
CA GLU A 58 -4.50 -11.03 1.00
C GLU A 58 -5.65 -11.25 0.00
N LEU A 59 -6.88 -10.82 0.32
CA LEU A 59 -8.01 -10.91 -0.60
C LEU A 59 -7.77 -10.17 -1.93
N MET A 60 -7.20 -8.96 -1.90
CA MET A 60 -6.88 -8.22 -3.14
C MET A 60 -5.87 -8.99 -4.00
N SER A 61 -4.88 -9.62 -3.37
CA SER A 61 -3.89 -10.47 -4.05
C SER A 61 -4.55 -11.71 -4.65
N ASP A 62 -5.43 -12.38 -3.91
CA ASP A 62 -6.16 -13.56 -4.35
C ASP A 62 -7.07 -13.27 -5.54
N LEU A 63 -7.79 -12.14 -5.52
CA LEU A 63 -8.61 -11.68 -6.63
C LEU A 63 -7.77 -11.43 -7.89
N ALA A 64 -6.67 -10.67 -7.76
CA ALA A 64 -5.78 -10.38 -8.87
C ALA A 64 -5.11 -11.64 -9.45
N ASN A 65 -4.83 -12.63 -8.60
CA ASN A 65 -4.30 -13.92 -9.02
C ASN A 65 -5.38 -14.74 -9.73
N ALA A 66 -6.59 -14.84 -9.19
CA ALA A 66 -7.69 -15.58 -9.78
C ALA A 66 -8.04 -15.06 -11.18
N GLU A 67 -8.01 -13.74 -11.40
CA GLU A 67 -8.23 -13.13 -12.73
C GLU A 67 -7.23 -13.62 -13.79
N LYS A 68 -6.02 -14.02 -13.39
CA LYS A 68 -4.96 -14.51 -14.28
C LYS A 68 -4.98 -16.03 -14.45
N LYS A 69 -5.73 -16.77 -13.63
CA LYS A 69 -5.76 -18.24 -13.67
C LYS A 69 -6.66 -18.74 -14.81
N GLN A 70 -6.29 -19.86 -15.42
CA GLN A 70 -7.13 -20.55 -16.40
C GLN A 70 -8.13 -21.51 -15.74
N ASN A 71 -7.91 -21.89 -14.48
CA ASN A 71 -8.79 -22.78 -13.74
C ASN A 71 -10.11 -22.06 -13.38
N VAL A 72 -11.23 -22.57 -13.92
CA VAL A 72 -12.56 -21.98 -13.78
C VAL A 72 -13.11 -22.10 -12.37
N ASP A 73 -12.84 -23.21 -11.68
CA ASP A 73 -13.35 -23.46 -10.33
C ASP A 73 -12.72 -22.48 -9.33
N VAL A 74 -11.40 -22.32 -9.39
CA VAL A 74 -10.67 -21.34 -8.56
C VAL A 74 -11.17 -19.91 -8.82
N ARG A 75 -11.49 -19.59 -10.07
CA ARG A 75 -12.08 -18.29 -10.42
C ARG A 75 -13.47 -18.11 -9.82
N ALA A 76 -14.34 -19.11 -9.92
CA ALA A 76 -15.70 -19.05 -9.41
C ALA A 76 -15.74 -18.91 -7.88
N GLU A 77 -14.87 -19.64 -7.18
CA GLU A 77 -14.76 -19.58 -5.71
C GLU A 77 -14.19 -18.25 -5.21
N THR A 78 -13.31 -17.62 -5.97
CA THR A 78 -12.60 -16.40 -5.55
C THR A 78 -13.29 -15.12 -6.03
N LEU A 79 -13.75 -15.07 -7.28
CA LEU A 79 -14.36 -13.90 -7.93
C LEU A 79 -15.88 -13.83 -7.67
N THR A 80 -16.29 -14.06 -6.43
CA THR A 80 -17.69 -13.94 -6.01
C THR A 80 -18.13 -12.47 -6.03
N GLN A 81 -19.44 -12.23 -6.18
CA GLN A 81 -20.00 -10.88 -6.12
C GLN A 81 -19.60 -10.14 -4.83
N GLY A 82 -19.63 -10.83 -3.69
CA GLY A 82 -19.20 -10.27 -2.41
C GLY A 82 -17.72 -9.85 -2.41
N ASN A 83 -16.82 -10.67 -2.94
CA ASN A 83 -15.39 -10.33 -2.97
C ASN A 83 -15.07 -9.21 -3.96
N LEU A 84 -15.79 -9.13 -5.09
CA LEU A 84 -15.67 -8.02 -6.03
C LEU A 84 -16.12 -6.69 -5.38
N LEU A 85 -17.21 -6.72 -4.61
CA LEU A 85 -17.64 -5.55 -3.82
C LEU A 85 -16.64 -5.18 -2.71
N MET A 86 -15.95 -6.15 -2.11
CA MET A 86 -14.83 -5.88 -1.19
C MET A 86 -13.70 -5.13 -1.89
N ARG A 87 -13.34 -5.54 -3.12
CA ARG A 87 -12.34 -4.83 -3.92
C ARG A 87 -12.78 -3.42 -4.26
N ASP A 88 -14.04 -3.24 -4.65
CA ASP A 88 -14.54 -1.92 -4.99
C ASP A 88 -14.56 -1.00 -3.76
N ALA A 89 -14.89 -1.54 -2.58
CA ALA A 89 -14.79 -0.81 -1.32
C ALA A 89 -13.34 -0.46 -0.96
N TRP A 90 -12.39 -1.39 -1.18
CA TRP A 90 -10.97 -1.13 -0.96
C TRP A 90 -10.47 0.00 -1.86
N ASN A 91 -10.71 -0.10 -3.16
CA ASN A 91 -10.30 0.88 -4.17
C ASN A 91 -10.90 2.26 -3.88
N GLU A 92 -12.20 2.32 -3.58
CA GLU A 92 -12.86 3.57 -3.21
C GLU A 92 -12.24 4.17 -1.94
N SER A 93 -11.88 3.36 -0.95
CA SER A 93 -11.24 3.84 0.26
C SER A 93 -9.84 4.41 0.01
N VAL A 94 -9.05 3.78 -0.87
CA VAL A 94 -7.73 4.30 -1.28
C VAL A 94 -7.88 5.70 -1.91
N VAL A 95 -8.85 5.85 -2.81
CA VAL A 95 -9.15 7.14 -3.46
C VAL A 95 -9.64 8.18 -2.46
N LEU A 96 -10.55 7.82 -1.56
CA LEU A 96 -11.02 8.70 -0.49
C LEU A 96 -9.91 9.08 0.51
N LYS A 97 -8.84 8.30 0.60
CA LYS A 97 -7.64 8.62 1.38
C LYS A 97 -6.58 9.40 0.58
N GLY A 98 -6.86 9.75 -0.67
CA GLY A 98 -6.12 10.74 -1.44
C GLY A 98 -5.10 10.18 -2.42
N LEU A 99 -5.02 8.86 -2.61
CA LEU A 99 -4.19 8.25 -3.64
C LEU A 99 -5.04 7.76 -4.81
N ALA A 100 -4.58 7.99 -6.04
CA ALA A 100 -5.06 7.26 -7.19
C ALA A 100 -4.61 5.78 -7.12
N LEU A 101 -5.30 4.90 -7.84
CA LEU A 101 -5.06 3.46 -7.73
C LEU A 101 -3.70 3.04 -8.33
N ASP A 102 -3.25 3.72 -9.37
CA ASP A 102 -1.94 3.57 -9.99
C ASP A 102 -0.82 4.07 -9.06
N GLU A 103 -1.00 5.24 -8.43
CA GLU A 103 -0.08 5.75 -7.40
C GLU A 103 0.05 4.77 -6.23
N TYR A 104 -1.06 4.20 -5.77
CA TYR A 104 -1.06 3.19 -4.72
C TYR A 104 -0.37 1.90 -5.17
N ALA A 105 -0.57 1.47 -6.41
CA ALA A 105 0.10 0.29 -6.96
C ALA A 105 1.62 0.48 -7.03
N GLU A 106 2.11 1.66 -7.42
CA GLU A 106 3.55 1.98 -7.42
C GLU A 106 4.14 1.99 -6.01
N LEU A 107 3.42 2.57 -5.03
CA LEU A 107 3.83 2.55 -3.62
C LEU A 107 3.84 1.12 -3.03
N ARG A 108 2.98 0.23 -3.54
CA ARG A 108 2.98 -1.19 -3.18
C ARG A 108 4.22 -1.90 -3.70
N ILE A 109 4.61 -1.66 -4.96
CA ILE A 109 5.85 -2.19 -5.54
C ILE A 109 7.04 -1.72 -4.71
N PHE A 110 7.13 -0.41 -4.42
CA PHE A 110 8.13 0.16 -3.52
C PHE A 110 8.18 -0.58 -2.16
N LYS A 111 7.03 -0.91 -1.55
CA LYS A 111 6.98 -1.62 -0.27
C LYS A 111 7.45 -3.09 -0.36
N TYR A 112 7.28 -3.74 -1.50
CA TYR A 112 7.71 -5.13 -1.73
C TYR A 112 9.20 -5.23 -2.05
N ASP A 113 9.76 -4.23 -2.76
CA ASP A 113 11.19 -4.16 -3.08
C ASP A 113 12.09 -3.94 -1.85
N THR A 114 11.50 -3.82 -0.65
CA THR A 114 12.15 -3.37 0.58
C THR A 114 11.95 -4.37 1.71
N ASP A 115 12.68 -5.49 1.66
CA ASP A 115 12.60 -6.54 2.69
C ASP A 115 13.44 -6.22 3.93
N SER A 116 13.18 -5.07 4.54
CA SER A 116 13.89 -4.60 5.73
C SER A 116 12.92 -4.40 6.90
N HIS A 117 13.29 -4.96 8.06
CA HIS A 117 12.61 -4.81 9.34
C HIS A 117 13.13 -3.63 10.18
N LEU A 118 13.87 -2.70 9.58
CA LEU A 118 14.36 -1.53 10.29
C LEU A 118 13.20 -0.56 10.56
N TYR A 119 12.60 -0.69 11.73
CA TYR A 119 11.62 0.26 12.25
C TYR A 119 12.35 1.54 12.66
N GLN A 120 12.13 2.62 11.92
CA GLN A 120 12.49 3.96 12.39
C GLN A 120 11.23 4.67 12.88
N SER A 121 11.28 5.18 14.11
CA SER A 121 10.19 5.85 14.83
C SER A 121 10.04 7.33 14.43
N VAL A 122 10.15 7.63 13.13
CA VAL A 122 10.06 9.01 12.64
C VAL A 122 8.60 9.29 12.26
N SER A 123 8.08 10.45 12.67
CA SER A 123 6.72 10.86 12.29
C SER A 123 6.63 11.14 10.78
N PRO A 124 5.44 11.03 10.15
CA PRO A 124 5.28 11.38 8.74
C PRO A 124 5.72 12.82 8.40
N ALA A 125 5.50 13.77 9.32
CA ALA A 125 5.90 15.18 9.12
C ALA A 125 7.42 15.37 9.12
N GLN A 126 8.13 14.67 10.01
CA GLN A 126 9.60 14.68 10.03
C GLN A 126 10.17 13.99 8.79
N ALA A 127 9.63 12.83 8.41
CA ALA A 127 10.04 12.13 7.19
C ALA A 127 9.78 12.96 5.93
N LEU A 128 8.70 13.74 5.89
CA LEU A 128 8.42 14.69 4.80
C LEU A 128 9.47 15.79 4.71
N ALA A 129 9.84 16.39 5.84
CA ALA A 129 10.86 17.43 5.89
C ALA A 129 12.21 16.89 5.38
N GLU A 130 12.61 15.71 5.85
CA GLU A 130 13.83 15.03 5.42
C GLU A 130 13.81 14.67 3.92
N LEU A 131 12.68 14.18 3.41
CA LEU A 131 12.54 13.83 1.99
C LEU A 131 12.61 15.06 1.08
N LYS A 132 12.10 16.22 1.55
CA LYS A 132 12.17 17.48 0.81
C LYS A 132 13.59 18.06 0.80
N THR A 133 14.36 17.88 1.87
CA THR A 133 15.74 18.42 1.98
C THR A 133 16.82 17.47 1.47
N SER A 134 16.51 16.19 1.24
CA SER A 134 17.48 15.23 0.72
C SER A 134 17.88 15.59 -0.72
N LEU A 135 19.20 15.65 -0.94
CA LEU A 135 19.87 15.65 -2.25
C LEU A 135 19.26 14.57 -3.17
N PRO A 136 19.39 14.69 -4.51
CA PRO A 136 18.71 13.79 -5.44
C PRO A 136 18.87 12.33 -5.03
N LEU A 137 17.73 11.63 -4.95
CA LEU A 137 17.73 10.21 -4.62
C LEU A 137 18.46 9.44 -5.73
N PRO A 138 19.16 8.35 -5.40
CA PRO A 138 19.74 7.47 -6.41
C PRO A 138 18.69 7.02 -7.45
N ASP A 139 19.13 6.81 -8.69
CA ASP A 139 18.26 6.67 -9.87
C ASP A 139 17.23 5.52 -9.89
N PRO A 140 17.24 4.45 -9.06
CA PRO A 140 16.03 3.60 -9.00
C PRO A 140 14.90 4.22 -8.14
N TYR A 141 15.20 5.18 -7.26
CA TYR A 141 14.25 5.73 -6.28
C TYR A 141 13.78 7.14 -6.57
N ALA A 142 14.46 7.86 -7.47
CA ALA A 142 14.04 9.18 -7.92
C ALA A 142 12.56 9.17 -8.37
N ARG A 143 12.12 8.10 -9.05
CA ARG A 143 10.73 7.92 -9.50
C ARG A 143 9.71 7.83 -8.37
N TYR A 144 10.10 7.36 -7.18
CA TYR A 144 9.21 7.21 -6.04
C TYR A 144 9.13 8.50 -5.19
N LYS A 145 10.07 9.45 -5.34
CA LYS A 145 10.10 10.68 -4.53
C LYS A 145 8.77 11.43 -4.54
N PRO A 146 8.13 11.71 -5.70
CA PRO A 146 6.86 12.43 -5.72
C PRO A 146 5.73 11.68 -5.00
N LEU A 147 5.67 10.36 -5.19
CA LEU A 147 4.66 9.50 -4.56
C LEU A 147 4.85 9.44 -3.03
N LEU A 148 6.10 9.34 -2.57
CA LEU A 148 6.43 9.34 -1.15
C LEU A 148 6.15 10.71 -0.50
N VAL A 149 6.43 11.82 -1.19
CA VAL A 149 6.04 13.16 -0.71
C VAL A 149 4.53 13.24 -0.53
N LYS A 150 3.75 12.84 -1.55
CA LYS A 150 2.28 12.85 -1.49
C LYS A 150 1.77 11.97 -0.35
N LEU A 151 2.28 10.75 -0.23
CA LEU A 151 1.94 9.82 0.85
C LEU A 151 2.16 10.44 2.22
N LEU A 152 3.32 11.08 2.42
CA LEU A 152 3.67 11.69 3.70
C LEU A 152 2.80 12.92 3.99
N GLU A 153 2.48 13.74 2.99
CA GLU A 153 1.54 14.86 3.14
C GLU A 153 0.14 14.36 3.58
N LEU A 154 -0.36 13.29 2.97
CA LEU A 154 -1.62 12.64 3.36
C LEU A 154 -1.59 12.07 4.78
N LEU A 155 -0.43 11.58 5.23
CA LEU A 155 -0.27 10.98 6.57
C LEU A 155 -0.01 12.03 7.66
N SER A 156 0.62 13.15 7.32
CA SER A 156 0.81 14.31 8.19
C SER A 156 -0.49 15.10 8.40
N GLY A 157 -1.42 15.01 7.45
CA GLY A 157 -2.77 15.55 7.57
C GLY A 157 -3.66 14.74 8.53
N PRO A 158 -4.74 15.37 9.04
CA PRO A 158 -5.74 14.74 9.90
C PRO A 158 -6.47 13.55 9.23
#